data_AF-A0A5C3FAK8-F1
#
_entry.id   AF-A0A5C3FAK8-F1
#
_cell.length_a   1.000
_cell.length_b   1.000
_cell.length_c   1.000
_cell.angle_alpha   90.00
_cell.angle_beta   90.00
_cell.angle_gamma   90.00
#
_symmetry.space_group_name_H-M   'P 1'
#
loop_
_entity.id
_entity.type
_entity.pdbx_description
1 polymer ?
#
loop_
_entity_poly.entity_id
_entity_poly.type
_entity_poly.pdbx_seq_one_letter_code
_entity_poly.pdbx_strand_id
1 'polypeptide(L)'
;MPLILPESTNLPTVVNDTADVSHDALRALSPDTIVHEIKRLQDSVARLRDSNHQIQQFVTNDPDAADLSTHDRQQLHTACHDNLGTISKQQGLIERLVGVLSEQRGDPRAAAHYAAQAPAQQAASTQPATDPPQTESQPEAPAASGVYL
;
A
#
# COMPACT_ATOMS: atom_id res chain seq x y z
N MET A 1 28.97 -35.69 -1.84
CA MET A 1 28.70 -34.42 -2.55
C MET A 1 27.91 -33.54 -1.61
N PRO A 2 28.46 -32.44 -1.05
CA PRO A 2 27.67 -31.51 -0.25
C PRO A 2 26.79 -30.65 -1.18
N LEU A 3 25.49 -30.57 -0.88
CA LEU A 3 24.53 -29.71 -1.56
C LEU A 3 24.72 -28.27 -1.06
N ILE A 4 25.28 -27.43 -1.92
CA ILE A 4 25.36 -25.98 -1.71
C ILE A 4 23.98 -25.42 -2.04
N LEU A 5 23.21 -25.07 -1.01
CA LEU A 5 22.01 -24.25 -1.17
C LEU A 5 22.49 -22.80 -1.41
N PRO A 6 22.14 -22.14 -2.54
CA PRO A 6 22.47 -20.74 -2.71
C PRO A 6 21.73 -19.89 -1.66
N GLU A 7 22.46 -18.91 -1.13
CA GLU A 7 22.01 -17.98 -0.10
C GLU A 7 20.57 -17.51 -0.30
N SER A 8 19.80 -17.61 0.78
CA SER A 8 18.56 -16.87 0.95
C SER A 8 18.84 -15.38 0.80
N THR A 9 18.58 -14.84 -0.40
CA THR A 9 18.38 -13.40 -0.58
C THR A 9 17.29 -12.99 0.39
N ASN A 10 17.72 -12.36 1.49
CA ASN A 10 16.86 -11.79 2.51
C ASN A 10 16.23 -10.54 1.91
N LEU A 11 15.26 -10.75 1.01
CA LEU A 11 14.35 -9.69 0.60
C LEU A 11 13.59 -9.30 1.86
N PRO A 12 13.55 -8.00 2.23
CA PRO A 12 12.77 -7.55 3.36
C PRO A 12 11.35 -8.04 3.13
N THR A 13 10.98 -9.04 3.92
CA THR A 13 9.69 -9.66 3.93
C THR A 13 8.78 -8.62 4.58
N VAL A 14 8.27 -7.68 3.79
CA VAL A 14 7.17 -6.79 4.18
C VAL A 14 5.91 -7.64 4.23
N VAL A 15 5.88 -8.57 5.17
CA VAL A 15 4.74 -9.45 5.46
C VAL A 15 4.42 -9.20 6.91
N ASN A 16 3.73 -8.10 7.20
CA ASN A 16 2.80 -8.09 8.33
C ASN A 16 1.71 -7.02 8.21
N ASP A 17 1.97 -5.87 7.59
CA ASP A 17 1.01 -4.75 7.55
C ASP A 17 0.67 -4.30 6.13
N THR A 18 0.05 -5.18 5.33
CA THR A 18 -0.45 -4.83 3.99
C THR A 18 -1.61 -3.81 4.00
N ALA A 19 -2.18 -3.55 5.18
CA ALA A 19 -3.30 -2.63 5.34
C ALA A 19 -2.87 -1.15 5.45
N ASP A 20 -1.63 -0.86 5.84
CA ASP A 20 -1.23 0.49 6.27
C ASP A 20 -0.07 1.10 5.46
N VAL A 21 0.16 0.59 4.24
CA VAL A 21 1.14 1.20 3.34
C VAL A 21 0.53 2.45 2.70
N SER A 22 1.00 3.62 3.13
CA SER A 22 0.57 4.90 2.60
C SER A 22 1.04 5.11 1.15
N HIS A 23 0.25 5.85 0.37
CA HIS A 23 0.57 6.14 -1.03
C HIS A 23 1.90 6.89 -1.19
N ASP A 24 2.22 7.79 -0.25
CA ASP A 24 3.48 8.53 -0.25
C ASP A 24 4.70 7.63 0.03
N ALA A 25 4.55 6.63 0.90
CA ALA A 25 5.60 5.65 1.13
C ALA A 25 5.88 4.82 -0.13
N LEU A 26 4.84 4.48 -0.90
CA LEU A 26 4.99 3.78 -2.19
C LEU A 26 5.67 4.67 -3.24
N ARG A 27 5.35 5.96 -3.29
CA ARG A 27 5.96 6.90 -4.25
C ARG A 27 7.45 7.12 -3.99
N ALA A 28 7.90 6.97 -2.75
CA ALA A 28 9.31 7.06 -2.37
C ALA A 28 10.14 5.84 -2.82
N LEU A 29 9.51 4.74 -3.24
CA LEU A 29 10.19 3.55 -3.73
C LEU A 29 10.64 3.72 -5.19
N SER A 30 11.76 3.06 -5.53
CA SER A 30 12.22 3.02 -6.91
C SER A 30 11.27 2.20 -7.80
N PRO A 31 11.15 2.53 -9.09
CA PRO A 31 10.33 1.78 -10.05
C PRO A 31 10.65 0.27 -10.06
N ASP A 32 11.93 -0.10 -9.98
CA ASP A 32 12.37 -1.51 -9.97
C ASP A 32 11.88 -2.24 -8.70
N THR A 33 11.89 -1.55 -7.56
CA THR A 33 11.36 -2.10 -6.30
C THR A 33 9.86 -2.33 -6.41
N ILE A 34 9.12 -1.38 -6.99
CA ILE A 34 7.67 -1.49 -7.21
C ILE A 34 7.34 -2.67 -8.14
N VAL A 35 8.08 -2.83 -9.25
CA VAL A 35 7.89 -3.95 -10.18
C VAL A 35 8.18 -5.29 -9.51
N HIS A 36 9.25 -5.38 -8.72
CA HIS A 36 9.58 -6.59 -7.98
C HIS A 36 8.50 -6.96 -6.96
N GLU A 37 7.97 -5.96 -6.25
CA GLU A 37 6.91 -6.12 -5.28
C GLU A 37 5.60 -6.59 -5.93
N ILE A 38 5.20 -5.99 -7.07
CA ILE A 38 4.05 -6.44 -7.86
C ILE A 38 4.18 -7.92 -8.21
N LYS A 39 5.35 -8.33 -8.72
CA LYS A 39 5.59 -9.73 -9.09
C LYS A 39 5.48 -10.65 -7.88
N ARG A 40 6.10 -10.29 -6.75
CA ARG A 40 6.03 -11.07 -5.51
C ARG A 40 4.59 -11.26 -5.03
N LEU A 41 3.77 -10.21 -5.08
CA LEU A 41 2.36 -10.26 -4.70
C LEU A 41 1.55 -11.10 -5.69
N GLN A 42 1.81 -11.01 -6.99
CA GLN A 42 1.17 -11.87 -8.00
C GLN A 42 1.49 -13.35 -7.79
N ASP A 43 2.75 -13.69 -7.50
CA ASP A 43 3.18 -15.05 -7.18
C ASP A 43 2.52 -15.57 -5.88
N SER A 44 2.34 -14.69 -4.89
CA SER A 44 1.58 -15.00 -3.67
C SER A 44 0.10 -15.28 -3.97
N VAL A 45 -0.56 -14.44 -4.75
CA VAL A 45 -1.96 -14.63 -5.15
C VAL A 45 -2.15 -15.92 -5.93
N ALA A 46 -1.24 -16.26 -6.85
CA ALA A 46 -1.28 -17.50 -7.60
C ALA A 46 -1.22 -18.72 -6.66
N ARG A 47 -0.27 -18.73 -5.72
CA ARG A 47 -0.15 -19.83 -4.74
C ARG A 47 -1.37 -19.95 -3.82
N LEU A 48 -1.96 -18.84 -3.39
CA LEU A 48 -3.19 -18.87 -2.59
C LEU A 48 -4.38 -19.42 -3.38
N ARG A 49 -4.49 -19.08 -4.67
CA ARG A 49 -5.52 -19.64 -5.56
C ARG A 49 -5.33 -21.13 -5.79
N ASP A 50 -4.10 -21.57 -6.03
CA ASP A 50 -3.78 -22.99 -6.20
C ASP A 50 -4.07 -23.77 -4.91
N SER A 51 -3.71 -23.23 -3.75
CA SER A 51 -4.05 -23.81 -2.44
C SER A 51 -5.57 -23.96 -2.26
N ASN A 52 -6.35 -22.91 -2.55
CA ASN A 52 -7.80 -22.98 -2.49
C ASN A 52 -8.38 -24.02 -3.45
N HIS A 53 -7.82 -24.13 -4.66
CA HIS A 53 -8.23 -25.14 -5.62
C HIS A 53 -7.95 -26.56 -5.11
N GLN A 54 -6.78 -26.80 -4.54
CA GLN A 54 -6.39 -28.10 -3.95
C GLN A 54 -7.31 -28.47 -2.78
N ILE A 55 -7.61 -27.53 -1.88
CA ILE A 55 -8.53 -27.76 -0.75
C ILE A 55 -9.93 -28.12 -1.28
N GLN A 56 -10.44 -27.40 -2.28
CA GLN A 56 -11.75 -27.69 -2.86
C GLN A 56 -11.78 -29.04 -3.58
N GLN A 57 -10.72 -29.38 -4.33
CA GLN A 57 -10.58 -30.68 -4.97
C GLN A 57 -10.56 -31.80 -3.95
N PHE A 58 -9.81 -31.65 -2.85
CA PHE A 58 -9.78 -32.61 -1.76
C PHE A 58 -11.18 -32.81 -1.17
N VAL A 59 -11.86 -31.74 -0.75
CA VAL A 59 -13.19 -31.83 -0.13
C VAL A 59 -14.27 -32.40 -1.07
N THR A 60 -14.13 -32.21 -2.38
CA THR A 60 -15.18 -32.58 -3.36
C THR A 60 -14.94 -33.95 -4.01
N ASN A 61 -13.70 -34.25 -4.36
CA ASN A 61 -13.36 -35.36 -5.25
C ASN A 61 -12.52 -36.44 -4.57
N ASP A 62 -11.97 -36.19 -3.39
CA ASP A 62 -11.16 -37.17 -2.69
C ASP A 62 -12.07 -38.12 -1.90
N PRO A 63 -11.99 -39.45 -2.13
CA PRO A 63 -12.71 -40.42 -1.32
C PRO A 63 -12.37 -40.33 0.17
N ASP A 64 -11.15 -39.90 0.53
CA ASP A 64 -10.72 -39.75 1.92
C ASP A 64 -11.39 -38.54 2.60
N ALA A 65 -11.98 -37.62 1.82
CA ALA A 65 -12.77 -36.52 2.36
C ALA A 65 -14.12 -36.97 2.94
N ALA A 66 -14.56 -38.21 2.67
CA ALA A 66 -15.75 -38.79 3.29
C ALA A 66 -15.57 -39.05 4.79
N ASP A 67 -14.32 -39.30 5.23
CA ASP A 67 -13.98 -39.57 6.63
C ASP A 67 -13.71 -38.29 7.43
N LEU A 68 -13.68 -37.12 6.78
CA LEU A 68 -13.55 -35.84 7.47
C LEU A 68 -14.75 -35.58 8.36
N SER A 69 -14.47 -35.17 9.59
CA SER A 69 -15.53 -34.70 10.47
C SER A 69 -16.15 -33.41 9.92
N THR A 70 -17.37 -33.10 10.34
CA THR A 70 -18.00 -31.79 10.05
C THR A 70 -17.12 -30.63 10.50
N HIS A 71 -16.36 -30.81 11.59
CA HIS A 71 -15.43 -29.80 12.09
C HIS A 71 -14.27 -29.58 11.12
N ASP A 72 -13.64 -30.63 10.62
CA ASP A 72 -12.50 -30.53 9.70
C ASP A 72 -12.91 -29.90 8.36
N ARG A 73 -14.10 -30.28 7.85
CA ARG A 73 -14.67 -29.66 6.65
C ARG A 73 -14.92 -28.16 6.85
N GLN A 74 -15.41 -27.77 8.03
CA GLN A 74 -15.61 -26.36 8.36
C GLN A 74 -14.28 -25.61 8.46
N GLN A 75 -13.23 -26.21 9.05
CA GLN A 75 -11.91 -25.60 9.09
C GLN A 75 -11.32 -25.36 7.70
N LEU A 76 -11.41 -26.35 6.81
CA LEU A 76 -10.95 -26.21 5.42
C LEU A 76 -11.72 -25.13 4.65
N HIS A 77 -13.02 -25.00 4.91
CA HIS A 77 -13.83 -23.92 4.34
C HIS A 77 -13.41 -22.54 4.88
N THR A 78 -13.19 -22.41 6.19
CA THR A 78 -12.67 -21.18 6.80
C THR A 78 -11.30 -20.82 6.24
N ALA A 79 -10.38 -21.78 6.08
CA ALA A 79 -9.08 -21.55 5.47
C ALA A 79 -9.19 -21.01 4.03
N CYS A 80 -10.09 -21.59 3.21
CA CYS A 80 -10.40 -21.05 1.89
C CYS A 80 -10.89 -19.59 1.95
N HIS A 81 -11.77 -19.28 2.90
CA HIS A 81 -12.33 -17.95 3.09
C HIS A 81 -11.25 -16.92 3.49
N ASP A 82 -10.39 -17.26 4.44
CA ASP A 82 -9.30 -16.39 4.90
C ASP A 82 -8.27 -16.13 3.78
N ASN A 83 -7.99 -17.16 2.97
CA ASN A 83 -7.15 -17.03 1.78
C ASN A 83 -7.78 -16.07 0.76
N LEU A 84 -9.10 -16.13 0.53
CA LEU A 84 -9.80 -15.19 -0.35
C LEU A 84 -9.70 -13.75 0.16
N GLY A 85 -9.84 -13.55 1.47
CA GLY A 85 -9.64 -12.24 2.10
C GLY A 85 -8.21 -11.72 1.88
N THR A 86 -7.22 -12.60 2.00
CA THR A 86 -5.80 -12.26 1.74
C THR A 86 -5.54 -11.94 0.27
N ILE A 87 -6.08 -12.74 -0.66
CA ILE A 87 -6.00 -12.48 -2.10
C ILE A 87 -6.57 -11.09 -2.41
N SER A 88 -7.73 -10.75 -1.86
CA SER A 88 -8.41 -9.47 -2.12
C SER A 88 -7.54 -8.28 -1.66
N LYS A 89 -6.94 -8.38 -0.47
CA LYS A 89 -6.00 -7.37 0.05
C LYS A 89 -4.75 -7.23 -0.83
N GLN A 90 -4.17 -8.36 -1.24
CA GLN A 90 -2.98 -8.37 -2.10
C GLN A 90 -3.27 -7.79 -3.49
N GLN A 91 -4.43 -8.08 -4.06
CA GLN A 91 -4.86 -7.48 -5.34
C GLN A 91 -5.03 -5.97 -5.25
N GLY A 92 -5.67 -5.46 -4.18
CA GLY A 92 -5.77 -4.02 -3.97
C GLY A 92 -4.41 -3.32 -3.76
N LEU A 93 -3.42 -4.02 -3.22
CA LEU A 93 -2.05 -3.49 -3.13
C LEU A 93 -1.33 -3.50 -4.49
N ILE A 94 -1.48 -4.58 -5.27
CA ILE A 94 -0.94 -4.66 -6.64
C ILE A 94 -1.48 -3.51 -7.48
N GLU A 95 -2.79 -3.26 -7.40
CA GLU A 95 -3.44 -2.13 -8.05
C GLU A 95 -2.74 -0.83 -7.65
N ARG A 96 -2.67 -0.50 -6.36
CA ARG A 96 -1.99 0.73 -5.88
C ARG A 96 -0.55 0.87 -6.39
N LEU A 97 0.22 -0.22 -6.37
CA LEU A 97 1.60 -0.22 -6.87
C LEU A 97 1.68 0.05 -8.38
N VAL A 98 0.78 -0.55 -9.18
CA VAL A 98 0.68 -0.29 -10.63
C VAL A 98 0.30 1.18 -10.88
N GLY A 99 -0.58 1.75 -10.04
CA GLY A 99 -0.92 3.16 -10.05
C GLY A 99 0.30 4.05 -9.89
N VAL A 100 1.02 3.89 -8.78
CA VAL A 100 2.23 4.67 -8.47
C VAL A 100 3.30 4.51 -9.55
N LEU A 101 3.51 3.29 -10.07
CA LEU A 101 4.46 3.05 -11.15
C LEU A 101 4.11 3.81 -12.42
N SER A 102 2.82 3.89 -12.75
CA SER A 102 2.31 4.60 -13.92
C SER A 102 2.42 6.12 -13.75
N GLU A 103 2.17 6.64 -12.54
CA GLU A 103 2.41 8.04 -12.19
C GLU A 103 3.89 8.42 -12.35
N GLN A 104 4.81 7.59 -11.82
CA GLN A 104 6.26 7.82 -11.93
C GLN A 104 6.75 7.82 -13.39
N ARG A 105 6.08 7.07 -14.28
CA ARG A 105 6.36 7.05 -15.72
C ARG A 105 5.73 8.21 -16.49
N GLY A 106 4.97 9.08 -15.82
CA GLY A 106 4.31 10.23 -16.43
C GLY A 106 3.06 9.88 -17.23
N ASP A 107 2.37 8.76 -16.92
CA ASP A 107 1.07 8.44 -17.53
C ASP A 107 -0.07 9.08 -16.71
N PRO A 108 -0.70 10.17 -17.20
CA PRO A 108 -1.69 10.93 -16.44
C PRO A 108 -3.02 10.20 -16.27
N ARG A 109 -3.30 9.16 -17.07
CA ARG A 109 -4.56 8.40 -16.93
C ARG A 109 -4.58 7.55 -15.67
N ALA A 110 -3.45 6.97 -15.29
CA ALA A 110 -3.35 6.17 -14.09
C ALA A 110 -3.42 7.04 -12.81
N ALA A 111 -2.77 8.21 -12.84
CA ALA A 111 -2.82 9.19 -11.75
C ALA A 111 -4.27 9.60 -11.41
N ALA A 112 -5.10 9.81 -12.43
CA ALA A 112 -6.49 10.20 -12.27
C ALA A 112 -7.38 9.11 -11.63
N HIS A 113 -7.13 7.84 -11.96
CA HIS A 113 -7.87 6.71 -11.36
C HIS A 113 -7.56 6.56 -9.86
N TYR A 114 -6.30 6.75 -9.46
CA TYR A 114 -5.91 6.70 -8.04
C TYR A 114 -6.29 7.96 -7.26
N ALA A 115 -6.16 9.16 -7.84
CA ALA A 115 -6.63 10.39 -7.20
C ALA A 115 -8.13 10.37 -6.89
N ALA A 116 -8.93 9.65 -7.68
CA ALA A 116 -10.37 9.48 -7.44
C ALA A 116 -10.69 8.42 -6.36
N GLN A 117 -9.78 7.47 -6.11
CA GLN A 117 -9.96 6.38 -5.13
C GLN A 117 -9.19 6.60 -3.82
N ALA A 118 -8.23 7.52 -3.80
CA ALA A 118 -7.54 7.93 -2.60
C ALA A 118 -8.58 8.55 -1.64
N PRO A 119 -8.69 8.07 -0.39
CA PRO A 119 -9.46 8.79 0.62
C PRO A 119 -8.89 10.20 0.68
N ALA A 120 -9.75 11.22 0.62
CA ALA A 120 -9.39 12.63 0.53
C ALA A 120 -8.46 13.04 1.69
N GLN A 121 -7.16 12.81 1.54
CA GLN A 121 -6.13 13.45 2.31
C GLN A 121 -6.14 14.90 1.81
N GLN A 122 -6.70 15.74 2.66
CA GLN A 122 -6.92 17.16 2.43
C GLN A 122 -5.75 17.78 1.68
N ALA A 123 -6.07 18.39 0.54
CA ALA A 123 -5.19 19.30 -0.16
C ALA A 123 -4.70 20.39 0.82
N ALA A 124 -3.46 20.25 1.30
CA ALA A 124 -2.73 21.31 1.98
C ALA A 124 -1.51 21.66 1.14
N SER A 125 -1.76 22.39 0.06
CA SER A 125 -0.78 23.18 -0.68
C SER A 125 -1.62 24.32 -1.27
N THR A 126 -1.44 25.58 -0.91
CA THR A 126 -0.25 26.40 -1.16
C THR A 126 -0.45 27.78 -0.53
N GLN A 127 0.55 28.31 0.17
CA GLN A 127 0.88 29.74 0.05
C GLN A 127 2.38 29.88 -0.22
N PRO A 128 2.77 30.41 -1.39
CA PRO A 128 4.12 30.88 -1.63
C PRO A 128 4.24 32.31 -1.12
N ALA A 129 5.17 32.58 -0.21
CA ALA A 129 5.66 33.93 0.04
C ALA A 129 7.16 33.87 0.30
N THR A 130 7.89 34.17 -0.77
CA THR A 130 9.27 34.64 -0.79
C THR A 130 9.51 35.79 0.20
N ASP A 131 10.45 35.61 1.14
CA ASP A 131 11.30 36.68 1.70
C ASP A 131 12.34 37.08 0.61
N PRO A 132 13.06 38.25 0.61
CA PRO A 132 13.63 38.99 1.77
C PRO A 132 13.65 40.56 1.60
N PRO A 133 14.58 41.36 2.16
CA PRO A 133 14.60 42.04 3.49
C PRO A 133 14.69 43.60 3.45
N GLN A 134 14.70 44.26 4.63
CA GLN A 134 15.02 45.70 4.94
C GLN A 134 13.90 46.74 4.65
N THR A 135 13.56 47.70 5.52
CA THR A 135 14.41 48.79 6.04
C THR A 135 13.72 49.51 7.21
N GLU A 136 14.52 49.82 8.22
CA GLU A 136 14.28 50.71 9.36
C GLU A 136 13.74 52.09 8.92
N SER A 137 12.64 52.57 9.50
CA SER A 137 12.16 53.95 9.30
C SER A 137 11.32 54.41 10.50
N GLN A 138 12.00 55.05 11.47
CA GLN A 138 11.48 56.23 12.18
C GLN A 138 11.83 57.48 11.31
N PRO A 139 11.29 58.70 11.53
CA PRO A 139 10.35 59.17 12.57
C PRO A 139 9.17 60.01 12.00
N GLU A 140 8.24 60.44 12.85
CA GLU A 140 7.81 61.86 13.01
C GLU A 140 6.45 61.93 13.73
N ALA A 141 6.43 62.65 14.87
CA ALA A 141 5.23 63.00 15.64
C ALA A 141 4.53 64.23 15.03
N PRO A 142 3.26 64.49 15.39
CA PRO A 142 3.08 65.62 16.30
C PRO A 142 2.02 65.42 17.40
N ALA A 143 2.17 66.28 18.41
CA ALA A 143 1.51 66.32 19.69
C ALA A 143 0.00 66.62 19.66
N ALA A 144 -0.71 66.14 20.69
CA ALA A 144 -1.81 66.89 21.30
C ALA A 144 -1.92 66.51 22.79
N SER A 145 -1.65 67.51 23.63
CA SER A 145 -1.73 67.52 25.09
C SER A 145 -3.12 67.19 25.63
N GLY A 146 -3.15 66.52 26.78
CA GLY A 146 -4.34 66.37 27.61
C GLY A 146 -3.94 66.02 29.05
N VAL A 147 -3.48 67.02 29.79
CA VAL A 147 -3.42 67.02 31.26
C VAL A 147 -4.83 67.35 31.77
N TYR A 148 -5.32 66.68 32.81
CA TYR A 148 -5.86 67.32 34.03
C TYR A 148 -6.42 66.26 35.01
N LEU A 149 -5.78 66.24 36.19
CA LEU A 149 -6.20 65.84 37.55
C LEU A 149 -6.44 64.35 37.87
#